data_AF-A0A4R9K8H4-F1
#
_entry.id   AF-A0A4R9K8H4-F1
#
_cell.length_a   1.000
_cell.length_b   1.000
_cell.length_c   1.000
_cell.angle_alpha   90.00
_cell.angle_beta   90.00
_cell.angle_gamma   90.00
#
_symmetry.space_group_name_H-M   'P 1'
#
loop_
_entity.id
_entity.type
_entity.pdbx_description
1 polymer ?
#
loop_
_entity_poly.entity_id
_entity_poly.type
_entity_poly.pdbx_seq_one_letter_code
_entity_poly.pdbx_strand_id
1 'polypeptide(L)'
;MATYKAKVAIVFLALLSATFLLDFLIFEKLLLNFPNEMEWDTSHWYNFAYARKQIKAPLEGKKVIIAGSSVALYSVLPEELFKESDKKIISKFYSHVALAPTDLYYYKEDIADSRPDLVVYMLNFADLQWEYLTIEDGTYKFKEKLWLDEYSDRYPARTYYPVEFLRDYFQVLNKKQILRLASKSLLYVNRYRHFAFDPLETWLDNHLRSGRSFQKYNGSIPREGIWSKGWTQKTSTLVCTFGREKEDSIFLLKNHTEIKVTIFSNDKNEENVVSQTILNFDKSGWNSFPWEQIQNHKGISSALIGLEVLDGMGTAKEANLFHYGKDYPVGIRLSHYFCKDPDFRNKSYVRDSYLDEKRFSLMSESEYDEDYFLRILDHAEERFELGRLNTLRMRKKEIKNFTFKPWFEYEQLLRVSDFYKARGIPFVVIMSPENPLESKEYVNGTWYSGFIEHFKFSLGQNNQSLYDHTKSLIRKQFFFDPHHLTYDGAKYFNSTMEEIILKELQGHKQ
;
A
#
# COMPACT_ATOMS: atom_id res chain seq x y z
N MET A 1 -50.27 -16.43 31.71
CA MET A 1 -49.26 -15.35 31.66
C MET A 1 -47.82 -15.86 31.54
N ALA A 2 -47.37 -16.83 32.37
CA ALA A 2 -46.00 -17.37 32.31
C ALA A 2 -45.66 -18.06 30.96
N THR A 3 -46.60 -18.80 30.37
CA THR A 3 -46.46 -19.46 29.07
C THR A 3 -46.33 -18.47 27.90
N TYR A 4 -47.00 -17.32 27.96
CA TYR A 4 -46.88 -16.28 26.94
C TYR A 4 -45.53 -15.57 27.03
N LYS A 5 -45.07 -15.22 28.23
CA LYS A 5 -43.74 -14.62 28.45
C LYS A 5 -42.61 -15.55 27.96
N ALA A 6 -42.72 -16.86 28.22
CA ALA A 6 -41.76 -17.85 27.73
C ALA A 6 -41.76 -17.95 26.19
N LYS A 7 -42.95 -17.98 25.55
CA LYS A 7 -43.06 -17.98 24.09
C LYS A 7 -42.45 -16.71 23.47
N VAL A 8 -42.73 -15.54 24.04
CA VAL A 8 -42.15 -14.26 23.59
C VAL A 8 -40.63 -14.26 23.75
N ALA A 9 -40.09 -14.74 24.87
CA ALA A 9 -38.65 -14.84 25.08
C ALA A 9 -37.98 -15.79 24.07
N ILE A 10 -38.60 -16.94 23.78
CA ILE A 10 -38.09 -17.89 22.78
C ILE A 10 -38.08 -17.26 21.39
N VAL A 11 -39.17 -16.61 20.97
CA VAL A 11 -39.25 -15.93 19.67
C VAL A 11 -38.21 -14.81 19.57
N PHE A 12 -38.05 -14.01 20.64
CA PHE A 12 -37.03 -12.97 20.69
C PHE A 12 -35.62 -13.54 20.54
N LEU A 13 -35.28 -14.59 21.30
CA LEU A 13 -33.98 -15.26 21.20
C LEU A 13 -33.75 -15.86 19.80
N ALA A 14 -34.78 -16.48 19.21
CA ALA A 14 -34.69 -17.04 17.86
C ALA A 14 -34.43 -15.95 16.80
N LEU A 15 -35.16 -14.82 16.85
CA LEU A 15 -34.94 -13.69 15.94
C LEU A 15 -33.56 -13.03 16.15
N LEU A 16 -33.13 -12.92 17.40
CA LEU A 16 -31.81 -12.38 17.74
C LEU A 16 -30.69 -13.29 17.21
N SER A 17 -30.79 -14.61 17.44
CA SER A 17 -29.86 -15.59 16.89
C SER A 17 -29.86 -15.60 15.36
N ALA A 18 -31.03 -15.52 14.72
CA ALA A 18 -31.15 -15.41 13.27
C ALA A 18 -30.47 -14.14 12.73
N THR A 19 -30.60 -13.02 13.44
CA THR A 19 -29.94 -11.76 13.08
C THR A 19 -28.41 -11.89 13.14
N PHE A 20 -27.86 -12.46 14.23
CA PHE A 20 -26.42 -12.71 14.33
C PHE A 20 -25.91 -13.70 13.28
N LEU A 21 -26.68 -14.74 12.97
CA LEU A 21 -26.33 -15.69 11.93
C LEU A 21 -26.30 -15.03 10.55
N LEU A 22 -27.31 -14.21 10.23
CA LEU A 22 -27.37 -13.49 8.96
C LEU A 22 -26.21 -12.50 8.83
N ASP A 23 -25.91 -11.76 9.89
CA ASP A 23 -24.78 -10.84 9.96
C ASP A 23 -23.44 -11.56 9.69
N PHE A 24 -23.20 -12.69 10.34
CA PHE A 24 -22.03 -13.53 10.07
C PHE A 24 -21.99 -14.01 8.61
N LEU A 25 -23.10 -14.53 8.07
CA LEU A 25 -23.12 -15.05 6.71
C LEU A 25 -22.87 -13.96 5.67
N ILE A 26 -23.48 -12.79 5.81
CA ILE A 26 -23.29 -11.68 4.86
C ILE A 26 -21.84 -11.20 4.89
N PHE A 27 -21.30 -10.91 6.05
CA PHE A 27 -20.03 -10.20 6.15
C PHE A 27 -18.81 -11.12 6.16
N GLU A 28 -18.88 -12.27 6.80
CA GLU A 28 -17.74 -13.20 6.84
C GLU A 28 -17.71 -14.12 5.62
N LYS A 29 -18.89 -14.55 5.14
CA LYS A 29 -18.98 -15.52 4.04
C LYS A 29 -19.23 -14.90 2.67
N LEU A 30 -20.05 -13.86 2.53
CA LEU A 30 -20.33 -13.27 1.21
C LEU A 30 -19.38 -12.13 0.86
N LEU A 31 -19.24 -11.13 1.72
CA LEU A 31 -18.43 -9.93 1.44
C LEU A 31 -17.00 -10.28 1.04
N LEU A 32 -16.29 -11.07 1.84
CA LEU A 32 -14.89 -11.46 1.55
C LEU A 32 -14.75 -12.56 0.48
N ASN A 33 -15.84 -13.01 -0.14
CA ASN A 33 -15.82 -13.89 -1.32
C ASN A 33 -16.18 -13.14 -2.61
N PHE A 34 -16.59 -11.88 -2.50
CA PHE A 34 -16.87 -11.06 -3.66
C PHE A 34 -15.58 -10.78 -4.46
N PRO A 35 -15.61 -10.78 -5.81
CA PRO A 35 -14.43 -10.47 -6.62
C PRO A 35 -13.78 -9.17 -6.18
N ASN A 36 -12.49 -9.23 -5.89
CA ASN A 36 -11.72 -8.04 -5.59
C ASN A 36 -11.06 -7.53 -6.86
N GLU A 37 -11.62 -6.47 -7.44
CA GLU A 37 -11.10 -5.80 -8.64
C GLU A 37 -10.40 -4.47 -8.30
N MET A 38 -10.19 -4.21 -7.01
CA MET A 38 -9.60 -2.98 -6.53
C MET A 38 -8.08 -2.99 -6.70
N GLU A 39 -7.56 -1.83 -7.08
CA GLU A 39 -6.14 -1.56 -7.10
C GLU A 39 -5.58 -1.35 -5.69
N TRP A 40 -4.26 -1.29 -5.62
CA TRP A 40 -3.48 -1.28 -4.38
C TRP A 40 -4.00 -0.32 -3.29
N ASP A 41 -4.36 0.92 -3.63
CA ASP A 41 -4.77 1.95 -2.66
C ASP A 41 -6.28 2.25 -2.62
N THR A 42 -7.11 1.57 -3.42
CA THR A 42 -8.52 1.94 -3.61
C THR A 42 -9.39 1.63 -2.37
N SER A 43 -9.14 0.52 -1.68
CA SER A 43 -9.73 0.20 -0.36
C SER A 43 -8.74 -0.61 0.48
N HIS A 44 -7.80 0.09 1.12
CA HIS A 44 -6.70 -0.53 1.87
C HIS A 44 -7.17 -1.54 2.94
N TRP A 45 -8.32 -1.32 3.57
CA TRP A 45 -8.85 -2.24 4.58
C TRP A 45 -9.54 -3.47 3.98
N TYR A 46 -10.38 -3.32 2.95
CA TYR A 46 -10.94 -4.49 2.28
C TYR A 46 -9.83 -5.31 1.62
N ASN A 47 -8.88 -4.65 0.94
CA ASN A 47 -7.72 -5.27 0.32
C ASN A 47 -6.95 -6.15 1.31
N PHE A 48 -6.69 -5.62 2.52
CA PHE A 48 -6.04 -6.38 3.58
C PHE A 48 -6.90 -7.55 4.08
N ALA A 49 -8.20 -7.34 4.33
CA ALA A 49 -9.11 -8.41 4.76
C ALA A 49 -9.20 -9.54 3.72
N TYR A 50 -9.29 -9.19 2.43
CA TYR A 50 -9.31 -10.13 1.32
C TYR A 50 -7.99 -10.90 1.23
N ALA A 51 -6.85 -10.20 1.30
CA ALA A 51 -5.54 -10.85 1.21
C ALA A 51 -5.27 -11.81 2.38
N ARG A 52 -5.62 -11.44 3.62
CA ARG A 52 -5.54 -12.31 4.80
C ARG A 52 -6.30 -13.63 4.61
N LYS A 53 -7.44 -13.57 3.93
CA LYS A 53 -8.20 -14.78 3.58
C LYS A 53 -7.52 -15.59 2.48
N GLN A 54 -7.00 -14.92 1.45
CA GLN A 54 -6.36 -15.59 0.31
C GLN A 54 -5.06 -16.31 0.67
N ILE A 55 -4.25 -15.78 1.60
CA ILE A 55 -2.98 -16.42 1.99
C ILE A 55 -3.18 -17.78 2.67
N LYS A 56 -4.37 -18.06 3.22
CA LYS A 56 -4.72 -19.34 3.83
C LYS A 56 -4.98 -20.44 2.81
N ALA A 57 -5.20 -20.09 1.54
CA ALA A 57 -5.33 -21.07 0.48
C ALA A 57 -4.03 -21.89 0.34
N PRO A 58 -4.13 -23.18 -0.01
CA PRO A 58 -2.95 -23.97 -0.38
C PRO A 58 -2.32 -23.35 -1.63
N LEU A 59 -1.01 -23.14 -1.58
CA LEU A 59 -0.20 -22.62 -2.69
C LEU A 59 0.87 -23.66 -3.04
N GLU A 60 1.18 -23.80 -4.32
CA GLU A 60 2.23 -24.70 -4.78
C GLU A 60 3.59 -24.04 -4.64
N GLY A 61 4.46 -24.55 -3.76
CA GLY A 61 5.80 -24.02 -3.53
C GLY A 61 6.02 -23.53 -2.10
N LYS A 62 7.18 -22.93 -1.87
CA LYS A 62 7.56 -22.34 -0.58
C LYS A 62 6.85 -21.02 -0.36
N LYS A 63 6.05 -20.92 0.70
CA LYS A 63 5.23 -19.74 1.00
C LYS A 63 5.99 -18.78 1.93
N VAL A 64 6.27 -17.59 1.42
CA VAL A 64 6.92 -16.51 2.19
C VAL A 64 5.88 -15.43 2.49
N ILE A 65 5.69 -15.10 3.77
CA ILE A 65 4.80 -14.02 4.20
C ILE A 65 5.64 -12.80 4.54
N ILE A 66 5.43 -11.71 3.79
CA ILE A 66 6.07 -10.42 4.03
C ILE A 66 5.09 -9.55 4.80
N ALA A 67 5.39 -9.26 6.06
CA ALA A 67 4.56 -8.43 6.93
C ALA A 67 5.23 -7.09 7.22
N GLY A 68 4.41 -6.06 7.45
CA GLY A 68 4.87 -4.74 7.87
C GLY A 68 3.88 -3.64 7.52
N SER A 69 4.26 -2.39 7.79
CA SER A 69 3.43 -1.22 7.54
C SER A 69 3.38 -0.84 6.05
N SER A 70 2.97 0.39 5.73
CA SER A 70 3.19 0.97 4.41
C SER A 70 4.66 0.89 3.98
N VAL A 71 5.62 0.88 4.91
CA VAL A 71 7.03 0.62 4.60
C VAL A 71 7.19 -0.70 3.82
N ALA A 72 6.58 -1.79 4.28
CA ALA A 72 6.64 -3.07 3.56
C ALA A 72 5.99 -2.99 2.18
N LEU A 73 4.82 -2.36 2.11
CA LEU A 73 4.05 -2.21 0.87
C LEU A 73 4.79 -1.39 -0.20
N TYR A 74 5.64 -0.45 0.21
CA TYR A 74 6.41 0.39 -0.70
C TYR A 74 7.85 -0.09 -0.90
N SER A 75 8.41 -0.90 0.00
CA SER A 75 9.81 -1.34 -0.10
C SER A 75 9.99 -2.66 -0.85
N VAL A 76 8.92 -3.45 -1.03
CA VAL A 76 9.00 -4.79 -1.62
C VAL A 76 7.99 -4.92 -2.75
N LEU A 77 8.35 -5.62 -3.83
CA LEU A 77 7.43 -5.99 -4.92
C LEU A 77 7.32 -7.53 -4.97
N PRO A 78 6.41 -8.15 -4.20
CA PRO A 78 6.32 -9.61 -4.07
C PRO A 78 6.09 -10.36 -5.39
N GLU A 79 5.42 -9.73 -6.35
CA GLU A 79 5.14 -10.23 -7.69
C GLU A 79 6.37 -10.25 -8.60
N GLU A 80 7.36 -9.40 -8.32
CA GLU A 80 8.64 -9.37 -9.03
C GLU A 80 9.71 -10.21 -8.31
N LEU A 81 9.55 -10.49 -7.01
CA LEU A 81 10.44 -11.39 -6.28
C LEU A 81 10.39 -12.79 -6.90
N PHE A 82 11.56 -13.33 -7.23
CA PHE A 82 11.74 -14.68 -7.78
C PHE A 82 11.08 -14.92 -9.15
N LYS A 83 10.63 -13.88 -9.84
CA LYS A 83 10.00 -14.01 -11.18
C LYS A 83 10.94 -14.62 -12.22
N GLU A 84 12.24 -14.33 -12.10
CA GLU A 84 13.31 -14.88 -12.93
C GLU A 84 13.99 -16.11 -12.30
N SER A 85 13.45 -16.63 -11.19
CA SER A 85 14.02 -17.78 -10.48
C SER A 85 13.32 -19.08 -10.86
N ASP A 86 14.09 -20.16 -11.07
CA ASP A 86 13.55 -21.51 -11.22
C ASP A 86 12.94 -22.08 -9.92
N LYS A 87 13.10 -21.37 -8.80
CA LYS A 87 12.60 -21.80 -7.49
C LYS A 87 11.11 -21.51 -7.39
N LYS A 88 10.32 -22.53 -7.02
CA LYS A 88 8.90 -22.38 -6.65
C LYS A 88 8.75 -21.70 -5.29
N ILE A 89 8.98 -20.39 -5.22
CA ILE A 89 8.77 -19.55 -4.03
C ILE A 89 7.66 -18.57 -4.33
N ILE A 90 6.67 -18.47 -3.44
CA ILE A 90 5.56 -17.54 -3.58
C ILE A 90 5.59 -16.59 -2.38
N SER A 91 5.81 -15.32 -2.67
CA SER A 91 5.78 -14.23 -1.70
C SER A 91 4.39 -13.60 -1.66
N LYS A 92 3.84 -13.39 -0.45
CA LYS A 92 2.55 -12.70 -0.24
C LYS A 92 2.68 -11.68 0.88
N PHE A 93 2.00 -10.55 0.72
CA PHE A 93 1.89 -9.57 1.79
C PHE A 93 0.92 -10.01 2.89
N TYR A 94 1.30 -9.67 4.12
CA TYR A 94 0.43 -9.50 5.27
C TYR A 94 0.69 -8.09 5.83
N SER A 95 0.21 -7.07 5.11
CA SER A 95 0.63 -5.69 5.35
C SER A 95 -0.51 -4.70 5.16
N HIS A 96 -0.54 -3.66 5.99
CA HIS A 96 -1.46 -2.52 5.84
C HIS A 96 -0.77 -1.23 6.24
N VAL A 97 -1.34 -0.09 5.83
CA VAL A 97 -0.71 1.25 5.87
C VAL A 97 -0.11 1.72 7.22
N ALA A 98 -0.44 1.07 8.33
CA ALA A 98 0.00 1.48 9.65
C ALA A 98 0.23 0.27 10.58
N LEU A 99 0.65 -0.88 10.04
CA LEU A 99 0.91 -2.07 10.85
C LEU A 99 2.12 -1.81 11.77
N ALA A 100 1.86 -1.70 13.07
CA ALA A 100 2.87 -1.56 14.11
C ALA A 100 3.23 -2.93 14.72
N PRO A 101 4.32 -3.05 15.49
CA PRO A 101 4.67 -4.29 16.18
C PRO A 101 3.54 -4.93 17.00
N THR A 102 2.73 -4.13 17.70
CA THR A 102 1.54 -4.63 18.40
C THR A 102 0.51 -5.24 17.43
N ASP A 103 0.29 -4.64 16.25
CA ASP A 103 -0.59 -5.22 15.23
C ASP A 103 -0.06 -6.60 14.81
N LEU A 104 1.25 -6.73 14.52
CA LEU A 104 1.89 -8.01 14.21
C LEU A 104 1.70 -9.04 15.33
N TYR A 105 1.82 -8.63 16.59
CA TYR A 105 1.57 -9.50 17.74
C TYR A 105 0.15 -10.07 17.73
N TYR A 106 -0.87 -9.30 17.37
CA TYR A 106 -2.22 -9.84 17.26
C TYR A 106 -2.44 -10.69 16.01
N TYR A 107 -1.69 -10.45 14.94
CA TYR A 107 -1.77 -11.21 13.70
C TYR A 107 -0.99 -12.52 13.67
N LYS A 108 -0.10 -12.76 14.63
CA LYS A 108 0.81 -13.91 14.63
C LYS A 108 0.13 -15.28 14.46
N GLU A 109 -1.05 -15.46 15.05
CA GLU A 109 -1.84 -16.70 14.91
C GLU A 109 -2.42 -16.84 13.50
N ASP A 110 -2.98 -15.76 12.95
CA ASP A 110 -3.54 -15.73 11.60
C ASP A 110 -2.47 -15.98 10.52
N ILE A 111 -1.27 -15.42 10.73
CA ILE A 111 -0.11 -15.67 9.87
C ILE A 111 0.32 -17.14 9.99
N ALA A 112 0.44 -17.69 11.20
CA ALA A 112 0.82 -19.08 11.40
C ALA A 112 -0.18 -20.07 10.78
N ASP A 113 -1.48 -19.77 10.83
CA ASP A 113 -2.54 -20.56 10.22
C ASP A 113 -2.41 -20.65 8.69
N SER A 114 -1.74 -19.69 8.05
CA SER A 114 -1.42 -19.73 6.62
C SER A 114 -0.31 -20.73 6.26
N ARG A 115 0.34 -21.34 7.27
CA ARG A 115 1.46 -22.29 7.17
C ARG A 115 2.62 -21.75 6.32
N PRO A 116 3.24 -20.63 6.73
CA PRO A 116 4.38 -20.08 6.01
C PRO A 116 5.62 -20.95 6.17
N ASP A 117 6.45 -21.00 5.13
CA ASP A 117 7.83 -21.52 5.22
C ASP A 117 8.80 -20.47 5.78
N LEU A 118 8.46 -19.19 5.66
CA LEU A 118 9.21 -18.07 6.24
C LEU A 118 8.28 -16.87 6.46
N VAL A 119 8.42 -16.21 7.60
CA VAL A 119 7.82 -14.90 7.87
C VAL A 119 8.92 -13.84 7.87
N VAL A 120 8.79 -12.86 6.99
CA VAL A 120 9.67 -11.70 6.86
C VAL A 120 8.93 -10.48 7.42
N TYR A 121 9.49 -9.81 8.41
CA TYR A 121 8.94 -8.55 8.93
C TYR A 121 9.81 -7.36 8.53
N MET A 122 9.26 -6.48 7.70
CA MET A 122 9.87 -5.21 7.33
C MET A 122 9.59 -4.19 8.43
N LEU A 123 10.65 -3.69 9.05
CA LEU A 123 10.59 -2.73 10.15
C LEU A 123 11.32 -1.44 9.76
N ASN A 124 10.72 -0.29 10.07
CA ASN A 124 11.41 0.99 10.05
C ASN A 124 11.29 1.68 11.42
N PHE A 125 12.14 2.67 11.65
CA PHE A 125 12.04 3.58 12.79
C PHE A 125 10.61 4.13 12.96
N ALA A 126 9.93 4.47 11.87
CA ALA A 126 8.57 5.02 11.88
C ALA A 126 7.51 4.10 12.50
N ASP A 127 7.75 2.78 12.54
CA ASP A 127 6.76 1.80 13.00
C ASP A 127 6.71 1.67 14.53
N LEU A 128 7.74 2.13 15.24
CA LEU A 128 7.93 1.90 16.68
C LEU A 128 7.11 2.83 17.60
N GLN A 129 6.12 3.53 17.04
CA GLN A 129 5.13 4.36 17.75
C GLN A 129 5.74 5.42 18.69
N TRP A 130 6.67 6.21 18.16
CA TRP A 130 7.42 7.24 18.88
C TRP A 130 6.58 8.36 19.50
N GLU A 131 5.36 8.55 19.00
CA GLU A 131 4.35 9.47 19.53
C GLU A 131 3.98 9.16 20.99
N TYR A 132 4.15 7.90 21.43
CA TYR A 132 3.85 7.48 22.81
C TYR A 132 5.07 7.48 23.73
N LEU A 133 6.20 7.99 23.25
CA LEU A 133 7.40 8.18 24.06
C LEU A 133 7.55 9.65 24.43
N THR A 134 7.78 9.92 25.71
CA THR A 134 8.19 11.24 26.19
C THR A 134 9.62 11.21 26.70
N ILE A 135 10.34 12.29 26.46
CA ILE A 135 11.68 12.48 27.01
C ILE A 135 11.54 13.19 28.35
N GLU A 136 11.98 12.53 29.42
CA GLU A 136 11.98 13.02 30.79
C GLU A 136 13.37 12.73 31.37
N ASP A 137 14.04 13.72 31.96
CA ASP A 137 15.33 13.57 32.65
C ASP A 137 16.43 12.83 31.85
N GLY A 138 16.53 13.10 30.54
CA GLY A 138 17.53 12.47 29.67
C GLY A 138 17.28 10.99 29.35
N THR A 139 16.08 10.48 29.64
CA THR A 139 15.62 9.14 29.22
C THR A 139 14.26 9.24 28.54
N TYR A 140 13.81 8.18 27.87
CA TYR A 140 12.47 8.11 27.32
C TYR A 140 11.59 7.18 28.13
N LYS A 141 10.31 7.55 28.24
CA LYS A 141 9.29 6.81 28.97
C LYS A 141 8.07 6.59 28.10
N PHE A 142 7.59 5.35 28.06
CA PHE A 142 6.40 4.97 27.33
C PHE A 142 5.14 5.40 28.09
N LYS A 143 4.25 6.11 27.40
CA LYS A 143 2.96 6.57 27.92
C LYS A 143 1.90 5.51 27.65
N GLU A 144 1.97 4.41 28.41
CA GLU A 144 1.09 3.25 28.24
C GLU A 144 -0.41 3.60 28.26
N LYS A 145 -0.83 4.50 29.15
CA LYS A 145 -2.24 4.92 29.21
C LYS A 145 -2.68 5.65 27.94
N LEU A 146 -1.86 6.58 27.43
CA LEU A 146 -2.16 7.31 26.20
C LEU A 146 -2.21 6.35 25.01
N TRP A 147 -1.20 5.48 24.91
CA TRP A 147 -1.16 4.42 23.91
C TRP A 147 -2.44 3.58 23.98
N LEU A 148 -2.80 3.03 25.15
CA LEU A 148 -3.98 2.19 25.31
C LEU A 148 -5.28 2.91 24.92
N ASP A 149 -5.42 4.17 25.32
CA ASP A 149 -6.60 4.98 25.04
C ASP A 149 -6.81 5.18 23.54
N GLU A 150 -5.74 5.46 22.80
CA GLU A 150 -5.79 5.67 21.34
C GLU A 150 -5.79 4.36 20.55
N TYR A 151 -5.00 3.36 20.96
CA TYR A 151 -4.84 2.09 20.27
C TYR A 151 -6.13 1.26 20.29
N SER A 152 -6.89 1.33 21.39
CA SER A 152 -8.22 0.70 21.48
C SER A 152 -9.22 1.25 20.46
N ASP A 153 -8.98 2.46 19.92
CA ASP A 153 -9.80 3.07 18.89
C ASP A 153 -9.17 3.03 17.49
N ARG A 154 -7.97 2.46 17.35
CA ARG A 154 -7.37 2.26 16.03
C ARG A 154 -8.23 1.34 15.18
N TYR A 155 -8.17 1.55 13.88
CA TYR A 155 -8.95 0.77 12.93
C TYR A 155 -8.63 -0.73 12.99
N PRO A 156 -7.35 -1.18 13.02
CA PRO A 156 -7.01 -2.59 13.12
C PRO A 156 -7.57 -3.27 14.38
N ALA A 157 -7.38 -2.67 15.55
CA ALA A 157 -7.87 -3.22 16.82
C ALA A 157 -9.38 -3.44 16.83
N ARG A 158 -10.15 -2.50 16.26
CA ARG A 158 -11.60 -2.62 16.19
C ARG A 158 -12.10 -3.55 15.09
N THR A 159 -11.27 -3.91 14.12
CA THR A 159 -11.72 -4.58 12.89
C THR A 159 -11.19 -5.99 12.77
N TYR A 160 -9.95 -6.24 13.17
CA TYR A 160 -9.25 -7.48 12.86
C TYR A 160 -8.95 -8.36 14.08
N TYR A 161 -8.76 -7.76 15.26
CA TYR A 161 -8.50 -8.48 16.50
C TYR A 161 -9.23 -7.87 17.73
N PRO A 162 -10.53 -7.50 17.62
CA PRO A 162 -11.23 -6.82 18.70
C PRO A 162 -11.46 -7.72 19.91
N VAL A 163 -11.53 -9.04 19.72
CA VAL A 163 -11.74 -10.02 20.81
C VAL A 163 -10.47 -10.17 21.62
N GLU A 164 -9.34 -10.33 20.92
CA GLU A 164 -8.02 -10.51 21.50
C GLU A 164 -7.59 -9.27 22.27
N PHE A 165 -7.75 -8.08 21.67
CA PHE A 165 -7.45 -6.81 22.35
C PHE A 165 -8.34 -6.61 23.59
N LEU A 166 -9.64 -6.90 23.48
CA LEU A 166 -10.54 -6.80 24.62
C LEU A 166 -10.13 -7.77 25.73
N ARG A 167 -9.77 -9.01 25.41
CA ARG A 167 -9.33 -10.01 26.38
C ARG A 167 -8.10 -9.56 27.15
N ASP A 168 -7.11 -9.03 26.45
CA ASP A 168 -5.82 -8.64 27.04
C ASP A 168 -5.96 -7.39 27.93
N TYR A 169 -6.87 -6.47 27.60
CA TYR A 169 -7.00 -5.17 28.27
C TYR A 169 -8.33 -4.93 28.99
N PHE A 170 -9.21 -5.92 29.12
CA PHE A 170 -10.57 -5.76 29.70
C PHE A 170 -10.57 -5.06 31.06
N GLN A 171 -9.58 -5.35 31.91
CA GLN A 171 -9.50 -4.84 33.29
C GLN A 171 -9.09 -3.36 33.37
N VAL A 172 -8.46 -2.82 32.32
CA VAL A 172 -7.92 -1.45 32.30
C VAL A 172 -8.69 -0.52 31.38
N LEU A 173 -9.41 -1.07 30.40
CA LEU A 173 -10.25 -0.29 29.49
C LEU A 173 -11.46 0.32 30.20
N ASN A 174 -11.84 1.52 29.78
CA ASN A 174 -13.07 2.14 30.26
C ASN A 174 -14.31 1.51 29.63
N LYS A 175 -15.48 1.71 30.25
CA LYS A 175 -16.76 1.13 29.80
C LYS A 175 -17.09 1.43 28.34
N LYS A 176 -16.75 2.62 27.83
CA LYS A 176 -17.00 3.03 26.44
C LYS A 176 -16.14 2.22 25.47
N GLN A 177 -14.85 2.04 25.78
CA GLN A 177 -13.93 1.21 25.00
C GLN A 177 -14.37 -0.25 25.00
N ILE A 178 -14.72 -0.79 26.17
CA ILE A 178 -15.23 -2.18 26.32
C ILE A 178 -16.47 -2.38 25.45
N LEU A 179 -17.48 -1.51 25.56
CA LEU A 179 -18.71 -1.62 24.76
C LEU A 179 -18.43 -1.53 23.26
N ARG A 180 -17.52 -0.64 22.84
CA ARG A 180 -17.13 -0.49 21.44
C ARG A 180 -16.46 -1.76 20.91
N LEU A 181 -15.44 -2.27 21.59
CA LEU A 181 -14.75 -3.50 21.18
C LEU A 181 -15.69 -4.71 21.24
N ALA A 182 -16.49 -4.87 22.29
CA ALA A 182 -17.49 -5.93 22.38
C ALA A 182 -18.51 -5.87 21.24
N SER A 183 -19.00 -4.67 20.89
CA SER A 183 -19.93 -4.51 19.77
C SER A 183 -19.29 -4.87 18.43
N LYS A 184 -17.99 -4.59 18.25
CA LYS A 184 -17.21 -4.97 17.06
C LYS A 184 -16.91 -6.47 17.05
N SER A 185 -16.74 -7.08 18.22
CA SER A 185 -16.56 -8.52 18.40
C SER A 185 -17.81 -9.30 18.04
N LEU A 186 -19.00 -8.79 18.38
CA LEU A 186 -20.28 -9.48 18.19
C LEU A 186 -20.97 -9.21 16.85
N LEU A 187 -20.85 -7.99 16.30
CA LEU A 187 -21.57 -7.56 15.09
C LEU A 187 -20.60 -7.25 13.95
N TYR A 188 -20.61 -8.10 12.93
CA TYR A 188 -19.81 -8.00 11.72
C TYR A 188 -20.21 -6.80 10.85
N VAL A 189 -21.49 -6.45 10.78
CA VAL A 189 -21.94 -5.21 10.13
C VAL A 189 -21.26 -4.00 10.77
N ASN A 190 -21.20 -3.95 12.10
CA ASN A 190 -20.54 -2.85 12.78
C ASN A 190 -19.03 -2.90 12.53
N ARG A 191 -18.44 -4.10 12.48
CA ARG A 191 -17.03 -4.33 12.18
C ARG A 191 -16.64 -3.79 10.80
N TYR A 192 -17.34 -4.18 9.75
CA TYR A 192 -16.94 -3.99 8.35
C TYR A 192 -17.69 -2.90 7.57
N ARG A 193 -18.71 -2.25 8.16
CA ARG A 193 -19.51 -1.19 7.49
C ARG A 193 -18.70 -0.11 6.76
N HIS A 194 -17.45 0.14 7.16
CA HIS A 194 -16.64 1.21 6.58
C HIS A 194 -16.20 0.92 5.14
N PHE A 195 -16.03 -0.36 4.78
CA PHE A 195 -15.59 -0.77 3.44
C PHE A 195 -16.52 -1.78 2.77
N ALA A 196 -17.68 -2.06 3.37
CA ALA A 196 -18.56 -3.14 2.93
C ALA A 196 -19.11 -2.92 1.50
N PHE A 197 -19.16 -1.68 1.03
CA PHE A 197 -19.66 -1.32 -0.30
C PHE A 197 -18.56 -1.11 -1.34
N ASP A 198 -17.33 -0.81 -0.92
CA ASP A 198 -16.18 -0.56 -1.80
C ASP A 198 -16.00 -1.61 -2.92
N PRO A 199 -16.04 -2.94 -2.67
CA PRO A 199 -15.90 -3.92 -3.74
C PRO A 199 -17.07 -3.88 -4.74
N LEU A 200 -18.29 -3.60 -4.28
CA LEU A 200 -19.46 -3.48 -5.15
C LEU A 200 -19.40 -2.20 -5.98
N GLU A 201 -19.02 -1.07 -5.38
CA GLU A 201 -18.85 0.20 -6.08
C GLU A 201 -17.78 0.08 -7.17
N THR A 202 -16.65 -0.56 -6.85
CA THR A 202 -15.58 -0.80 -7.83
C THR A 202 -16.07 -1.70 -8.96
N TRP A 203 -16.79 -2.78 -8.64
CA TRP A 203 -17.35 -3.66 -9.67
C TRP A 203 -18.31 -2.91 -10.60
N LEU A 204 -19.20 -2.07 -10.06
CA LEU A 204 -20.13 -1.24 -10.84
C LEU A 204 -19.37 -0.25 -11.74
N ASP A 205 -18.33 0.40 -11.21
CA ASP A 205 -17.48 1.32 -11.98
C ASP A 205 -16.76 0.58 -13.13
N ASN A 206 -16.22 -0.60 -12.85
CA ASN A 206 -15.47 -1.42 -13.80
C ASN A 206 -16.35 -2.07 -14.88
N HIS A 207 -17.62 -2.38 -14.60
CA HIS A 207 -18.49 -3.11 -15.52
C HIS A 207 -19.48 -2.23 -16.27
N LEU A 208 -20.08 -1.25 -15.59
CA LEU A 208 -21.22 -0.50 -16.10
C LEU A 208 -20.89 0.93 -16.52
N ARG A 209 -19.76 1.48 -16.06
CA ARG A 209 -19.39 2.87 -16.31
C ARG A 209 -18.28 2.99 -17.36
N SER A 210 -18.16 4.19 -17.91
CA SER A 210 -17.25 4.56 -19.00
C SER A 210 -15.78 4.70 -18.58
N GLY A 211 -15.36 4.16 -17.43
CA GLY A 211 -13.98 4.26 -16.92
C GLY A 211 -13.52 5.69 -16.58
N ARG A 212 -14.45 6.59 -16.24
CA ARG A 212 -14.17 7.99 -15.86
C ARG A 212 -13.90 8.19 -14.35
N SER A 213 -14.23 7.19 -13.55
CA SER A 213 -14.00 7.10 -12.11
C SER A 213 -13.08 5.91 -11.88
N PHE A 214 -11.87 6.17 -11.36
CA PHE A 214 -10.88 5.17 -10.97
C PHE A 214 -9.80 5.86 -10.12
N GLN A 215 -9.14 5.09 -9.25
CA GLN A 215 -8.03 5.59 -8.43
C GLN A 215 -6.68 5.43 -9.12
N LYS A 216 -6.44 4.28 -9.77
CA LYS A 216 -5.21 3.99 -10.52
C LYS A 216 -5.51 3.55 -11.95
N TYR A 217 -4.77 4.11 -12.90
CA TYR A 217 -4.89 3.84 -14.32
C TYR A 217 -4.47 2.41 -14.65
N ASN A 218 -5.26 1.70 -15.44
CA ASN A 218 -5.03 0.28 -15.78
C ASN A 218 -5.06 0.00 -17.29
N GLY A 219 -5.04 1.07 -18.11
CA GLY A 219 -5.02 0.98 -19.57
C GLY A 219 -3.63 0.66 -20.13
N SER A 220 -3.40 1.00 -21.39
CA SER A 220 -2.06 0.88 -21.98
C SER A 220 -1.13 1.96 -21.43
N ILE A 221 -0.07 1.55 -20.73
CA ILE A 221 0.95 2.48 -20.22
C ILE A 221 1.75 3.07 -21.40
N PRO A 222 1.79 4.40 -21.57
CA PRO A 222 2.64 5.06 -22.56
C PRO A 222 4.13 4.80 -22.30
N ARG A 223 4.95 4.80 -23.34
CA ARG A 223 6.42 4.60 -23.25
C ARG A 223 7.10 5.67 -22.41
N GLU A 224 6.62 6.90 -22.52
CA GLU A 224 7.05 8.08 -21.77
C GLU A 224 6.65 7.97 -20.29
N GLY A 225 5.67 7.11 -19.97
CA GLY A 225 5.09 6.96 -18.64
C GLY A 225 3.81 7.76 -18.47
N ILE A 226 3.11 7.49 -17.37
CA ILE A 226 1.82 8.11 -17.03
C ILE A 226 1.75 8.36 -15.52
N TRP A 227 1.01 9.37 -15.11
CA TRP A 227 0.64 9.56 -13.72
C TRP A 227 -0.43 8.54 -13.32
N SER A 228 -0.45 8.14 -12.04
CA SER A 228 -1.31 7.11 -11.48
C SER A 228 -2.79 7.36 -11.74
N LYS A 229 -3.22 8.62 -11.74
CA LYS A 229 -4.60 9.02 -12.08
C LYS A 229 -4.90 9.06 -13.60
N GLY A 230 -3.97 8.61 -14.44
CA GLY A 230 -4.13 8.50 -15.90
C GLY A 230 -3.71 9.74 -16.70
N TRP A 231 -3.01 10.70 -16.10
CA TRP A 231 -2.52 11.88 -16.83
C TRP A 231 -1.27 11.56 -17.65
N THR A 232 -1.25 12.00 -18.90
CA THR A 232 -0.13 11.84 -19.82
C THR A 232 0.89 12.96 -19.66
N GLN A 233 2.05 12.79 -20.29
CA GLN A 233 2.94 13.91 -20.59
C GLN A 233 2.43 14.67 -21.84
N LYS A 234 3.21 15.64 -22.32
CA LYS A 234 2.91 16.36 -23.58
C LYS A 234 2.79 15.39 -24.76
N THR A 235 3.74 14.47 -24.85
CA THR A 235 3.74 13.38 -25.83
C THR A 235 3.54 12.05 -25.12
N SER A 236 2.76 11.17 -25.71
CA SER A 236 2.51 9.84 -25.16
C SER A 236 2.24 8.83 -26.25
N THR A 237 3.00 7.76 -26.24
CA THR A 237 3.02 6.73 -27.27
C THR A 237 2.64 5.40 -26.63
N LEU A 238 1.48 4.87 -27.02
CA LEU A 238 0.88 3.68 -26.40
C LEU A 238 0.31 2.71 -27.43
N VAL A 239 0.24 1.43 -27.06
CA VAL A 239 -0.33 0.38 -27.92
C VAL A 239 -1.83 0.33 -27.70
N CYS A 240 -2.59 0.43 -28.78
CA CYS A 240 -4.05 0.46 -28.76
C CYS A 240 -4.63 -0.76 -29.44
N THR A 241 -5.51 -1.46 -28.71
CA THR A 241 -6.32 -2.57 -29.25
C THR A 241 -7.62 -2.00 -29.82
N PHE A 242 -7.90 -2.31 -31.08
CA PHE A 242 -9.11 -1.87 -31.79
C PHE A 242 -10.21 -2.92 -31.75
N GLY A 243 -11.46 -2.51 -32.02
CA GLY A 243 -12.63 -3.41 -32.04
C GLY A 243 -13.16 -3.78 -30.65
N ARG A 244 -12.82 -3.00 -29.62
CA ARG A 244 -13.27 -3.19 -28.24
C ARG A 244 -14.71 -2.73 -28.04
N GLU A 245 -15.42 -3.36 -27.10
CA GLU A 245 -16.80 -3.00 -26.73
C GLU A 245 -16.89 -1.68 -25.95
N LYS A 246 -15.85 -1.34 -25.17
CA LYS A 246 -15.81 -0.11 -24.39
C LYS A 246 -15.21 1.04 -25.17
N GLU A 247 -15.96 2.14 -25.23
CA GLU A 247 -15.46 3.40 -25.76
C GLU A 247 -14.43 4.04 -24.81
N ASP A 248 -13.37 4.57 -25.40
CA ASP A 248 -12.38 5.34 -24.65
C ASP A 248 -12.82 6.80 -24.49
N SER A 249 -12.40 7.40 -23.39
CA SER A 249 -12.60 8.84 -23.16
C SER A 249 -11.34 9.50 -22.63
N ILE A 250 -11.25 10.80 -22.83
CA ILE A 250 -10.16 11.65 -22.35
C ILE A 250 -10.73 12.81 -21.55
N PHE A 251 -10.00 13.25 -20.53
CA PHE A 251 -10.30 14.44 -19.76
C PHE A 251 -9.31 15.54 -20.10
N LEU A 252 -9.85 16.71 -20.40
CA LEU A 252 -9.10 17.89 -20.83
C LEU A 252 -9.14 18.94 -19.72
N LEU A 253 -7.98 19.49 -19.37
CA LEU A 253 -7.90 20.49 -18.31
C LEU A 253 -8.32 21.89 -18.77
N LYS A 254 -8.06 22.22 -20.04
CA LYS A 254 -8.34 23.53 -20.65
C LYS A 254 -9.42 23.38 -21.73
N ASN A 255 -10.09 24.48 -22.05
CA ASN A 255 -10.94 24.56 -23.25
C ASN A 255 -10.05 24.72 -24.49
N HIS A 256 -10.60 24.48 -25.68
CA HIS A 256 -9.88 24.62 -26.96
C HIS A 256 -8.56 23.83 -27.01
N THR A 257 -8.56 22.60 -26.48
CA THR A 257 -7.38 21.73 -26.51
C THR A 257 -7.21 21.10 -27.89
N GLU A 258 -5.99 21.15 -28.41
CA GLU A 258 -5.62 20.54 -29.70
C GLU A 258 -4.70 19.35 -29.47
N ILE A 259 -5.06 18.20 -30.05
CA ILE A 259 -4.31 16.95 -29.88
C ILE A 259 -3.98 16.38 -31.26
N LYS A 260 -2.70 16.24 -31.55
CA LYS A 260 -2.22 15.49 -32.71
C LYS A 260 -2.18 14.01 -32.38
N VAL A 261 -2.92 13.23 -33.16
CA VAL A 261 -2.91 11.77 -33.11
C VAL A 261 -2.10 11.24 -34.28
N THR A 262 -1.13 10.38 -34.01
CA THR A 262 -0.29 9.70 -35.00
C THR A 262 -0.48 8.20 -34.88
N ILE A 263 -0.82 7.51 -35.97
CA ILE A 263 -0.83 6.04 -36.02
C ILE A 263 0.46 5.56 -36.69
N PHE A 264 1.11 4.57 -36.09
CA PHE A 264 2.25 3.89 -36.69
C PHE A 264 1.84 2.51 -37.23
N SER A 265 2.54 2.05 -38.27
CA SER A 265 2.23 0.80 -38.99
C SER A 265 2.48 -0.47 -38.19
N ASN A 266 3.19 -0.36 -37.06
CA ASN A 266 3.61 -1.46 -36.21
C ASN A 266 3.40 -1.05 -34.75
N ASP A 267 3.10 -2.03 -33.88
CA ASP A 267 2.99 -1.83 -32.44
C ASP A 267 4.36 -1.72 -31.73
N LYS A 268 5.47 -2.04 -32.43
CA LYS A 268 6.82 -2.06 -31.85
C LYS A 268 7.67 -0.82 -32.10
N ASN A 269 7.50 -0.07 -33.19
CA ASN A 269 8.38 1.05 -33.52
C ASN A 269 7.63 2.24 -34.15
N GLU A 270 8.27 3.40 -34.06
CA GLU A 270 7.72 4.70 -34.51
C GLU A 270 8.20 5.09 -35.92
N GLU A 271 8.81 4.15 -36.65
CA GLU A 271 9.52 4.44 -37.90
C GLU A 271 8.58 4.77 -39.09
N ASN A 272 7.36 4.22 -39.06
CA ASN A 272 6.46 4.25 -40.22
C ASN A 272 5.10 4.81 -39.81
N VAL A 273 4.90 6.11 -40.02
CA VAL A 273 3.63 6.81 -39.79
C VAL A 273 2.63 6.45 -40.88
N VAL A 274 1.48 5.91 -40.47
CA VAL A 274 0.36 5.53 -41.37
C VAL A 274 -0.60 6.69 -41.55
N SER A 275 -0.91 7.41 -40.47
CA SER A 275 -1.83 8.54 -40.51
C SER A 275 -1.52 9.53 -39.39
N GLN A 276 -1.85 10.80 -39.64
CA GLN A 276 -1.82 11.87 -38.67
C GLN A 276 -3.11 12.67 -38.76
N THR A 277 -3.69 13.01 -37.62
CA THR A 277 -4.94 13.76 -37.54
C THR A 277 -4.86 14.71 -36.34
N ILE A 278 -5.33 15.94 -36.51
CA ILE A 278 -5.45 16.90 -35.42
C ILE A 278 -6.91 16.88 -34.95
N LEU A 279 -7.09 16.60 -33.67
CA LEU A 279 -8.38 16.61 -33.00
C LEU A 279 -8.51 17.91 -32.19
N ASN A 280 -9.61 18.62 -32.37
CA ASN A 280 -9.90 19.87 -31.69
C ASN A 280 -11.06 19.66 -30.70
N PHE A 281 -10.87 20.09 -29.46
CA PHE A 281 -11.86 19.95 -28.40
C PHE A 281 -12.20 21.30 -27.78
N ASP A 282 -13.44 21.75 -27.95
CA ASP A 282 -13.86 23.08 -27.47
C ASP A 282 -14.03 23.16 -25.95
N LYS A 283 -14.30 22.03 -25.28
CA LYS A 283 -14.69 22.01 -23.85
C LYS A 283 -13.72 21.17 -23.01
N SER A 284 -13.33 21.74 -21.87
CA SER A 284 -12.70 21.02 -20.76
C SER A 284 -13.64 19.96 -20.16
N GLY A 285 -13.06 19.02 -19.44
CA GLY A 285 -13.76 17.89 -18.85
C GLY A 285 -13.65 16.60 -19.67
N TRP A 286 -14.50 15.63 -19.35
CA TRP A 286 -14.53 14.33 -20.03
C TRP A 286 -15.18 14.44 -21.41
N ASN A 287 -14.45 14.03 -22.44
CA ASN A 287 -14.87 13.94 -23.83
C ASN A 287 -14.70 12.49 -24.32
N SER A 288 -15.60 12.02 -25.18
CA SER A 288 -15.39 10.74 -25.88
C SER A 288 -14.22 10.90 -26.86
N PHE A 289 -13.39 9.86 -26.98
CA PHE A 289 -12.27 9.89 -27.92
C PHE A 289 -12.77 9.52 -29.33
N PRO A 290 -12.63 10.40 -30.34
CA PRO A 290 -13.29 10.26 -31.63
C PRO A 290 -12.52 9.29 -32.56
N TRP A 291 -12.57 8.00 -32.23
CA TRP A 291 -11.90 6.94 -33.01
C TRP A 291 -12.31 6.94 -34.49
N GLU A 292 -13.55 7.33 -34.78
CA GLU A 292 -14.10 7.40 -36.14
C GLU A 292 -13.42 8.44 -37.04
N GLN A 293 -12.82 9.48 -36.44
CA GLN A 293 -12.10 10.53 -37.19
C GLN A 293 -10.69 10.08 -37.58
N ILE A 294 -10.19 9.00 -36.97
CA ILE A 294 -8.84 8.50 -37.20
C ILE A 294 -8.89 7.46 -38.32
N GLN A 295 -8.54 7.88 -39.54
CA GLN A 295 -8.56 7.04 -40.75
C GLN A 295 -7.63 5.82 -40.62
N ASN A 296 -8.00 4.71 -41.29
CA ASN A 296 -7.20 3.49 -41.47
C ASN A 296 -7.01 2.53 -40.27
N HIS A 297 -7.83 2.57 -39.23
CA HIS A 297 -7.83 1.51 -38.20
C HIS A 297 -8.66 0.26 -38.57
N LYS A 298 -9.48 0.32 -39.64
CA LYS A 298 -10.36 -0.79 -40.04
C LYS A 298 -9.56 -1.99 -40.55
N GLY A 299 -9.65 -3.11 -39.84
CA GLY A 299 -8.96 -4.37 -40.15
C GLY A 299 -7.64 -4.58 -39.40
N ILE A 300 -7.22 -3.63 -38.56
CA ILE A 300 -6.05 -3.75 -37.69
C ILE A 300 -6.52 -4.12 -36.28
N SER A 301 -5.95 -5.16 -35.68
CA SER A 301 -6.28 -5.57 -34.30
C SER A 301 -5.59 -4.69 -33.25
N SER A 302 -4.37 -4.23 -33.54
CA SER A 302 -3.57 -3.37 -32.65
C SER A 302 -2.65 -2.45 -33.43
N ALA A 303 -2.44 -1.23 -32.94
CA ALA A 303 -1.42 -0.32 -33.47
C ALA A 303 -0.80 0.53 -32.36
N LEU A 304 0.41 1.04 -32.61
CA LEU A 304 1.00 2.08 -31.79
C LEU A 304 0.36 3.43 -32.15
N ILE A 305 -0.04 4.18 -31.13
CA ILE A 305 -0.65 5.50 -31.25
C ILE A 305 0.15 6.51 -30.45
N GLY A 306 0.61 7.56 -31.13
CA GLY A 306 1.18 8.75 -30.53
C GLY A 306 0.12 9.82 -30.33
N LEU A 307 0.04 10.35 -29.10
CA LEU A 307 -0.78 11.49 -28.72
C LEU A 307 0.16 12.64 -28.36
N GLU A 308 0.04 13.78 -29.05
CA GLU A 308 0.79 15.00 -28.74
C GLU A 308 -0.19 16.14 -28.48
N VAL A 309 -0.13 16.72 -27.28
CA VAL A 309 -0.91 17.93 -26.94
C VAL A 309 -0.20 19.14 -27.53
N LEU A 310 -0.83 19.75 -28.54
CA LEU A 310 -0.32 20.93 -29.24
C LEU A 310 -0.67 22.22 -28.49
N ASP A 311 -1.91 22.31 -28.00
CA ASP A 311 -2.40 23.40 -27.15
C ASP A 311 -3.30 22.86 -26.04
N GLY A 312 -3.40 23.57 -24.92
CA GLY A 312 -4.24 23.20 -23.77
C GLY A 312 -3.55 22.36 -22.69
N MET A 313 -2.20 22.38 -22.64
CA MET A 313 -1.43 21.76 -21.56
C MET A 313 -1.78 22.36 -20.19
N GLY A 314 -1.70 21.52 -19.16
CA GLY A 314 -1.87 21.91 -17.76
C GLY A 314 -0.64 21.64 -16.93
N THR A 315 -0.76 21.80 -15.61
CA THR A 315 0.24 21.32 -14.66
C THR A 315 -0.31 20.27 -13.71
N ALA A 316 0.58 19.50 -13.10
CA ALA A 316 0.25 18.44 -12.15
C ALA A 316 -0.45 18.99 -10.90
N LYS A 317 -0.08 20.20 -10.44
CA LYS A 317 -0.79 20.90 -9.36
C LYS A 317 -2.18 21.36 -9.79
N GLU A 318 -2.33 21.93 -10.98
CA GLU A 318 -3.65 22.29 -11.52
C GLU A 318 -4.57 21.07 -11.65
N ALA A 319 -4.00 19.92 -12.03
CA ALA A 319 -4.70 18.64 -12.13
C ALA A 319 -4.94 17.93 -10.78
N ASN A 320 -4.55 18.53 -9.66
CA ASN A 320 -4.65 17.95 -8.31
C ASN A 320 -4.03 16.54 -8.21
N LEU A 321 -2.87 16.36 -8.83
CA LEU A 321 -2.06 15.14 -8.66
C LEU A 321 -1.36 15.12 -7.32
N PHE A 322 -0.79 16.27 -6.92
CA PHE A 322 -0.20 16.53 -5.62
C PHE A 322 -0.22 18.03 -5.34
N HIS A 323 -0.03 18.41 -4.07
CA HIS A 323 -0.11 19.81 -3.64
C HIS A 323 1.26 20.48 -3.50
N TYR A 324 2.28 19.73 -3.08
CA TYR A 324 3.60 20.26 -2.70
C TYR A 324 4.73 19.69 -3.56
N GLY A 325 5.88 20.36 -3.56
CA GLY A 325 7.01 20.01 -4.43
C GLY A 325 7.04 20.79 -5.74
N LYS A 326 7.93 20.37 -6.64
CA LYS A 326 8.04 20.94 -7.99
C LYS A 326 6.82 20.58 -8.83
N ASP A 327 6.35 21.55 -9.60
CA ASP A 327 5.22 21.35 -10.51
C ASP A 327 5.71 20.81 -11.86
N TYR A 328 4.85 20.05 -12.55
CA TYR A 328 5.19 19.37 -13.79
C TYR A 328 4.13 19.60 -14.86
N PRO A 329 4.51 19.79 -16.14
CA PRO A 329 3.53 19.85 -17.21
C PRO A 329 2.81 18.51 -17.36
N VAL A 330 1.50 18.55 -17.60
CA VAL A 330 0.67 17.38 -17.88
C VAL A 330 -0.16 17.61 -19.13
N GLY A 331 -0.35 16.54 -19.90
CA GLY A 331 -1.19 16.54 -21.08
C GLY A 331 -2.65 16.29 -20.72
N ILE A 332 -3.19 15.19 -21.23
CA ILE A 332 -4.60 14.79 -21.04
C ILE A 332 -4.71 13.66 -20.02
N ARG A 333 -5.87 13.48 -19.42
CA ARG A 333 -6.15 12.30 -18.59
C ARG A 333 -6.93 11.25 -19.37
N LEU A 334 -6.42 10.03 -19.40
CA LEU A 334 -7.01 8.90 -20.09
C LEU A 334 -8.06 8.20 -19.19
N SER A 335 -9.10 7.62 -19.78
CA SER A 335 -10.03 6.73 -19.06
C SER A 335 -9.33 5.48 -18.55
N HIS A 336 -9.89 4.84 -17.52
CA HIS A 336 -9.26 3.77 -16.74
C HIS A 336 -8.56 2.69 -17.57
N TYR A 337 -9.22 2.19 -18.61
CA TYR A 337 -8.73 1.14 -19.51
C TYR A 337 -8.45 1.65 -20.93
N PHE A 338 -8.05 2.92 -21.09
CA PHE A 338 -7.79 3.50 -22.41
C PHE A 338 -6.85 2.61 -23.23
N CYS A 339 -7.23 2.33 -24.48
CA CYS A 339 -6.49 1.49 -25.43
C CYS A 339 -6.27 0.01 -25.06
N LYS A 340 -6.88 -0.50 -23.98
CA LYS A 340 -6.71 -1.87 -23.50
C LYS A 340 -8.04 -2.49 -23.06
N ASP A 341 -8.17 -3.80 -23.13
CA ASP A 341 -9.32 -4.46 -22.52
C ASP A 341 -9.24 -4.41 -20.99
N PRO A 342 -10.39 -4.27 -20.30
CA PRO A 342 -10.42 -4.32 -18.85
C PRO A 342 -9.82 -5.62 -18.29
N ASP A 343 -8.99 -5.47 -17.24
CA ASP A 343 -8.42 -6.59 -16.48
C ASP A 343 -8.97 -6.56 -15.06
N PHE A 344 -9.96 -7.43 -14.81
CA PHE A 344 -10.71 -7.54 -13.56
C PHE A 344 -10.03 -8.44 -12.51
N ARG A 345 -8.76 -8.78 -12.68
CA ARG A 345 -8.02 -9.55 -11.67
C ARG A 345 -7.73 -8.69 -10.43
N ASN A 346 -7.52 -9.36 -9.30
CA ASN A 346 -7.12 -8.70 -8.06
C ASN A 346 -5.74 -8.04 -8.15
N LYS A 347 -5.70 -6.72 -7.96
CA LYS A 347 -4.51 -5.86 -8.01
C LYS A 347 -4.23 -5.13 -6.70
N SER A 348 -4.84 -5.57 -5.60
CA SER A 348 -4.74 -4.92 -4.28
C SER A 348 -3.35 -4.83 -3.67
N TYR A 349 -2.36 -5.54 -4.24
CA TYR A 349 -0.96 -5.50 -3.82
C TYR A 349 -0.03 -5.61 -5.02
N VAL A 350 -0.49 -5.15 -6.18
CA VAL A 350 0.33 -5.02 -7.38
C VAL A 350 0.61 -3.54 -7.57
N ARG A 351 1.88 -3.19 -7.71
CA ARG A 351 2.32 -1.80 -7.87
C ARG A 351 2.98 -1.64 -9.22
N ASP A 352 2.57 -0.65 -9.99
CA ASP A 352 3.21 -0.28 -11.25
C ASP A 352 4.09 0.97 -11.10
N SER A 353 4.97 1.18 -12.09
CA SER A 353 5.80 2.37 -12.19
C SER A 353 5.01 3.54 -12.80
N TYR A 354 4.61 4.50 -11.96
CA TYR A 354 3.96 5.74 -12.38
C TYR A 354 4.91 6.95 -12.25
N LEU A 355 4.62 8.01 -12.99
CA LEU A 355 5.35 9.30 -12.92
C LEU A 355 5.30 9.94 -11.52
N ASP A 356 4.31 9.55 -10.71
CA ASP A 356 4.17 9.83 -9.27
C ASP A 356 5.42 9.47 -8.46
N GLU A 357 6.28 8.60 -9.00
CA GLU A 357 7.51 8.19 -8.33
C GLU A 357 8.70 8.20 -9.30
N LYS A 358 8.47 7.78 -10.56
CA LYS A 358 9.52 7.70 -11.59
C LYS A 358 10.21 9.05 -11.80
N ARG A 359 9.51 10.18 -11.63
CA ARG A 359 10.09 11.52 -11.78
C ARG A 359 11.31 11.74 -10.87
N PHE A 360 11.34 11.16 -9.67
CA PHE A 360 12.46 11.35 -8.75
C PHE A 360 13.75 10.75 -9.32
N SER A 361 13.67 9.63 -10.04
CA SER A 361 14.82 8.99 -10.69
C SER A 361 15.43 9.84 -11.80
N LEU A 362 14.65 10.77 -12.36
CA LEU A 362 15.06 11.70 -13.43
C LEU A 362 15.66 12.99 -12.87
N MET A 363 15.43 13.30 -11.60
CA MET A 363 15.97 14.48 -10.95
C MET A 363 17.48 14.34 -10.70
N SER A 364 18.20 15.45 -10.88
CA SER A 364 19.54 15.59 -10.30
C SER A 364 19.51 15.53 -8.77
N GLU A 365 20.66 15.32 -8.12
CA GLU A 365 20.71 15.32 -6.66
C GLU A 365 20.27 16.64 -6.03
N SER A 366 20.67 17.77 -6.59
CA SER A 366 20.27 19.10 -6.08
C SER A 366 18.78 19.36 -6.30
N GLU A 367 18.25 18.92 -7.44
CA GLU A 367 16.83 19.06 -7.76
C GLU A 367 15.96 18.23 -6.81
N TYR A 368 16.39 17.01 -6.48
CA TYR A 368 15.71 16.17 -5.50
C TYR A 368 15.73 16.79 -4.10
N ASP A 369 16.85 17.38 -3.66
CA ASP A 369 16.92 18.02 -2.33
C ASP A 369 15.95 19.20 -2.23
N GLU A 370 15.88 20.02 -3.28
CA GLU A 370 14.95 21.14 -3.35
C GLU A 370 13.49 20.66 -3.34
N ASP A 371 13.16 19.67 -4.17
CA ASP A 371 11.81 19.10 -4.21
C ASP A 371 11.43 18.41 -2.89
N TYR A 372 12.36 17.67 -2.27
CA TYR A 372 12.18 17.04 -0.97
C TYR A 372 11.93 18.09 0.12
N PHE A 373 12.70 19.18 0.14
CA PHE A 373 12.49 20.29 1.05
C PHE A 373 11.07 20.84 0.90
N LEU A 374 10.66 21.19 -0.32
CA LEU A 374 9.32 21.71 -0.60
C LEU A 374 8.18 20.75 -0.21
N ARG A 375 8.38 19.43 -0.36
CA ARG A 375 7.36 18.44 -0.03
C ARG A 375 7.27 18.11 1.45
N ILE A 376 8.42 17.99 2.11
CA ILE A 376 8.53 17.33 3.43
C ILE A 376 8.93 18.29 4.54
N LEU A 377 9.69 19.35 4.25
CA LEU A 377 10.32 20.20 5.28
C LEU A 377 9.77 21.62 5.31
N ASP A 378 9.37 22.17 4.17
CA ASP A 378 8.88 23.53 4.05
C ASP A 378 7.54 23.71 4.79
N HIS A 379 7.54 24.62 5.77
CA HIS A 379 6.43 24.90 6.69
C HIS A 379 5.77 23.63 7.26
N ALA A 380 6.59 22.60 7.53
CA ALA A 380 6.05 21.28 7.85
C ALA A 380 5.24 21.29 9.16
N GLU A 381 5.61 22.12 10.13
CA GLU A 381 4.92 22.32 11.40
C GLU A 381 3.50 22.87 11.26
N GLU A 382 3.20 23.57 10.16
CA GLU A 382 1.89 24.12 9.86
C GLU A 382 1.00 23.12 9.10
N ARG A 383 1.60 22.03 8.59
CA ARG A 383 0.97 21.05 7.71
C ARG A 383 0.57 19.80 8.48
N PHE A 384 -0.72 19.69 8.80
CA PHE A 384 -1.26 18.60 9.62
C PHE A 384 -0.90 17.20 9.08
N GLU A 385 -0.89 17.03 7.75
CA GLU A 385 -0.55 15.76 7.09
C GLU A 385 0.92 15.34 7.29
N LEU A 386 1.81 16.29 7.61
CA LEU A 386 3.21 16.03 7.91
C LEU A 386 3.51 15.93 9.41
N GLY A 387 2.53 16.17 10.29
CA GLY A 387 2.74 16.24 11.74
C GLY A 387 3.45 15.00 12.31
N ARG A 388 3.08 13.80 11.87
CA ARG A 388 3.74 12.55 12.28
C ARG A 388 5.18 12.47 11.76
N LEU A 389 5.43 12.84 10.49
CA LEU A 389 6.78 12.84 9.92
C LEU A 389 7.70 13.82 10.65
N ASN A 390 7.21 15.00 10.99
CA ASN A 390 7.96 15.98 11.79
C ASN A 390 8.27 15.46 13.18
N THR A 391 7.27 14.86 13.84
CA THR A 391 7.47 14.21 15.14
C THR A 391 8.59 13.17 15.06
N LEU A 392 8.56 12.29 14.06
CA LEU A 392 9.59 11.27 13.86
C LEU A 392 10.97 11.88 13.61
N ARG A 393 11.06 12.92 12.77
CA ARG A 393 12.31 13.63 12.47
C ARG A 393 12.91 14.28 13.72
N MET A 394 12.08 14.91 14.55
CA MET A 394 12.53 15.49 15.82
C MET A 394 13.00 14.40 16.79
N ARG A 395 12.24 13.30 16.90
CA ARG A 395 12.62 12.16 17.76
C ARG A 395 13.95 11.55 17.37
N LYS A 396 14.22 11.36 16.07
CA LYS A 396 15.53 10.87 15.58
C LYS A 396 16.70 11.73 16.07
N LYS A 397 16.54 13.06 16.02
CA LYS A 397 17.57 14.01 16.48
C LYS A 397 17.76 13.97 17.98
N GLU A 398 16.66 13.94 18.74
CA GLU A 398 16.68 13.97 20.21
C GLU A 398 17.32 12.72 20.80
N ILE A 399 16.96 11.53 20.30
CA ILE A 399 17.38 10.26 20.93
C ILE A 399 18.77 9.80 20.51
N LYS A 400 19.38 10.40 19.47
CA LYS A 400 20.63 9.91 18.85
C LYS A 400 21.68 9.47 19.88
N ASN A 401 21.87 10.29 20.92
CA ASN A 401 22.90 10.11 21.93
C ASN A 401 22.42 9.36 23.18
N PHE A 402 21.16 8.94 23.24
CA PHE A 402 20.62 8.22 24.38
C PHE A 402 21.09 6.76 24.34
N THR A 403 21.11 6.12 25.51
CA THR A 403 21.29 4.67 25.57
C THR A 403 19.97 3.98 25.22
N PHE A 404 20.02 2.95 24.39
CA PHE A 404 18.84 2.15 24.07
C PHE A 404 18.29 1.45 25.31
N LYS A 405 16.97 1.51 25.45
CA LYS A 405 16.12 0.77 26.39
C LYS A 405 14.91 0.22 25.64
N PRO A 406 14.54 -1.05 25.85
CA PRO A 406 13.32 -1.61 25.26
C PRO A 406 12.08 -0.86 25.80
N TRP A 407 11.03 -0.83 24.99
CA TRP A 407 9.68 -0.42 25.40
C TRP A 407 8.65 -1.33 24.77
N PHE A 408 7.38 -1.04 25.04
CA PHE A 408 6.26 -1.89 24.67
C PHE A 408 6.27 -2.41 23.22
N GLU A 409 6.38 -1.55 22.19
CA GLU A 409 6.38 -2.02 20.79
C GLU A 409 7.58 -2.92 20.46
N TYR A 410 8.75 -2.66 21.07
CA TYR A 410 9.91 -3.53 20.94
C TYR A 410 9.66 -4.91 21.57
N GLU A 411 9.10 -4.93 22.79
CA GLU A 411 8.76 -6.16 23.50
C GLU A 411 7.74 -7.02 22.74
N GLN A 412 6.81 -6.38 22.02
CA GLN A 412 5.84 -7.08 21.19
C GLN A 412 6.52 -7.84 20.03
N LEU A 413 7.60 -7.30 19.44
CA LEU A 413 8.39 -8.03 18.43
C LEU A 413 9.08 -9.26 19.04
N LEU A 414 9.61 -9.15 20.26
CA LEU A 414 10.21 -10.29 20.95
C LEU A 414 9.18 -11.38 21.26
N ARG A 415 7.96 -11.02 21.65
CA ARG A 415 6.86 -11.98 21.84
C ARG A 415 6.43 -12.66 20.55
N VAL A 416 6.46 -11.96 19.42
CA VAL A 416 6.22 -12.55 18.09
C VAL A 416 7.33 -13.54 17.74
N SER A 417 8.59 -13.14 17.98
CA SER A 417 9.77 -14.00 17.81
C SER A 417 9.64 -15.32 18.60
N ASP A 418 9.30 -15.23 19.89
CA ASP A 418 9.08 -16.39 20.77
C ASP A 418 7.95 -17.30 20.26
N PHE A 419 6.85 -16.69 19.81
CA PHE A 419 5.69 -17.42 19.29
C PHE A 419 6.04 -18.25 18.05
N TYR A 420 6.78 -17.67 17.10
CA TYR A 420 7.17 -18.37 15.87
C TYR A 420 8.22 -19.45 16.13
N LYS A 421 9.18 -19.20 17.03
CA LYS A 421 10.13 -20.23 17.49
C LYS A 421 9.40 -21.44 18.07
N ALA A 422 8.44 -21.21 18.98
CA ALA A 422 7.68 -22.27 19.61
C ALA A 422 6.88 -23.13 18.62
N ARG A 423 6.63 -22.63 17.40
CA ARG A 423 5.93 -23.33 16.32
C ARG A 423 6.85 -23.82 15.21
N GLY A 424 8.17 -23.63 15.33
CA GLY A 424 9.13 -23.98 14.29
C GLY A 424 8.92 -23.20 12.99
N ILE A 425 8.38 -21.98 13.08
CA ILE A 425 8.19 -21.09 11.92
C ILE A 425 9.41 -20.17 11.83
N PRO A 426 10.18 -20.20 10.73
CA PRO A 426 11.26 -19.26 10.51
C PRO A 426 10.76 -17.81 10.50
N PHE A 427 11.45 -16.94 11.23
CA PHE A 427 11.13 -15.52 11.31
C PHE A 427 12.39 -14.69 11.14
N VAL A 428 12.31 -13.69 10.26
CA VAL A 428 13.39 -12.74 10.00
C VAL A 428 12.85 -11.33 10.06
N VAL A 429 13.60 -10.43 10.69
CA VAL A 429 13.32 -9.00 10.70
C VAL A 429 14.32 -8.30 9.79
N ILE A 430 13.83 -7.39 8.95
CA ILE A 430 14.66 -6.59 8.05
C ILE A 430 14.38 -5.12 8.35
N MET A 431 15.41 -4.38 8.77
CA MET A 431 15.31 -2.93 8.86
C MET A 431 15.26 -2.36 7.44
N SER A 432 14.12 -1.80 7.05
CA SER A 432 13.92 -1.19 5.73
C SER A 432 14.92 -0.06 5.51
N PRO A 433 15.43 0.13 4.28
CA PRO A 433 16.19 1.32 3.92
C PRO A 433 15.45 2.60 4.30
N GLU A 434 16.20 3.63 4.64
CA GLU A 434 15.66 4.94 4.98
C GLU A 434 16.44 6.03 4.24
N ASN A 435 15.73 7.09 3.83
CA ASN A 435 16.30 8.17 3.03
C ASN A 435 17.58 8.71 3.71
N PRO A 436 18.72 8.81 3.00
CA PRO A 436 19.98 9.33 3.56
C PRO A 436 19.86 10.73 4.19
N LEU A 437 18.89 11.54 3.75
CA LEU A 437 18.59 12.85 4.36
C LEU A 437 18.04 12.74 5.79
N GLU A 438 17.46 11.61 6.16
CA GLU A 438 16.82 11.36 7.46
C GLU A 438 17.65 10.40 8.32
N SER A 439 18.16 9.31 7.73
CA SER A 439 18.91 8.29 8.48
C SER A 439 20.21 8.82 9.09
N LYS A 440 20.87 9.78 8.42
CA LYS A 440 22.09 10.45 8.92
C LYS A 440 21.90 11.11 10.29
N GLU A 441 20.67 11.48 10.65
CA GLU A 441 20.37 12.17 11.90
C GLU A 441 20.63 11.26 13.10
N TYR A 442 20.35 9.95 13.01
CA TYR A 442 20.36 9.04 14.17
C TYR A 442 21.20 7.77 14.01
N VAL A 443 21.45 7.30 12.79
CA VAL A 443 21.99 5.95 12.54
C VAL A 443 23.41 5.71 13.06
N ASN A 444 24.21 6.77 13.20
CA ASN A 444 25.55 6.70 13.80
C ASN A 444 25.54 7.04 15.31
N GLY A 445 24.37 7.10 15.94
CA GLY A 445 24.21 7.44 17.35
C GLY A 445 24.24 6.22 18.27
N THR A 446 24.52 6.45 19.56
CA THR A 446 24.54 5.45 20.62
C THR A 446 23.22 4.67 20.71
N TRP A 447 22.09 5.35 20.51
CA TRP A 447 20.78 4.71 20.61
C TRP A 447 20.59 3.65 19.52
N TYR A 448 20.91 3.97 18.27
CA TYR A 448 20.68 3.08 17.15
C TYR A 448 21.58 1.84 17.23
N SER A 449 22.87 2.03 17.54
CA SER A 449 23.79 0.91 17.75
C SER A 449 23.29 -0.02 18.85
N GLY A 450 22.88 0.53 20.00
CA GLY A 450 22.32 -0.26 21.11
C GLY A 450 21.03 -0.99 20.74
N PHE A 451 20.13 -0.36 19.97
CA PHE A 451 18.91 -0.99 19.46
C PHE A 451 19.24 -2.19 18.57
N ILE A 452 20.12 -2.01 17.57
CA ILE A 452 20.50 -3.07 16.62
C ILE A 452 21.22 -4.22 17.32
N GLU A 453 22.17 -3.93 18.21
CA GLU A 453 22.90 -4.94 18.97
C GLU A 453 21.96 -5.77 19.85
N HIS A 454 21.13 -5.10 20.66
CA HIS A 454 20.20 -5.78 21.55
C HIS A 454 19.18 -6.61 20.75
N PHE A 455 18.70 -6.11 19.62
CA PHE A 455 17.72 -6.81 18.82
C PHE A 455 18.30 -8.01 18.06
N LYS A 456 19.49 -7.87 17.48
CA LYS A 456 20.25 -9.01 16.92
C LYS A 456 20.46 -10.10 17.96
N PHE A 457 20.91 -9.72 19.17
CA PHE A 457 21.13 -10.67 20.25
C PHE A 457 19.83 -11.40 20.64
N SER A 458 18.74 -10.64 20.81
CA SER A 458 17.45 -11.19 21.25
C SER A 458 16.83 -12.15 20.23
N LEU A 459 16.83 -11.79 18.93
CA LEU A 459 16.38 -12.71 17.87
C LEU A 459 17.30 -13.92 17.73
N GLY A 460 18.62 -13.74 17.91
CA GLY A 460 19.60 -14.82 17.87
C GLY A 460 19.36 -15.90 18.93
N GLN A 461 18.84 -15.55 20.11
CA GLN A 461 18.41 -16.54 21.12
C GLN A 461 17.30 -17.47 20.61
N ASN A 462 16.59 -17.04 19.58
CA ASN A 462 15.50 -17.77 18.95
C ASN A 462 15.90 -18.41 17.60
N ASN A 463 17.19 -18.41 17.26
CA ASN A 463 17.71 -18.81 15.95
C ASN A 463 17.03 -18.03 14.81
N GLN A 464 16.80 -16.74 15.03
CA GLN A 464 16.17 -15.82 14.09
C GLN A 464 17.12 -14.66 13.81
N SER A 465 16.93 -14.01 12.66
CA SER A 465 17.89 -13.04 12.13
C SER A 465 17.33 -11.62 12.10
N LEU A 466 18.21 -10.64 12.35
CA LEU A 466 18.00 -9.23 12.00
C LEU A 466 18.97 -8.82 10.89
N TYR A 467 18.44 -8.35 9.77
CA TYR A 467 19.22 -7.71 8.70
C TYR A 467 19.02 -6.21 8.76
N ASP A 468 20.10 -5.45 8.92
CA ASP A 468 20.03 -3.98 8.96
C ASP A 468 20.36 -3.38 7.59
N HIS A 469 19.32 -2.93 6.88
CA HIS A 469 19.43 -2.27 5.58
C HIS A 469 19.13 -0.78 5.60
N THR A 470 19.05 -0.15 6.78
CA THR A 470 18.72 1.28 6.94
C THR A 470 19.60 2.19 6.09
N LYS A 471 20.89 1.85 5.91
CA LYS A 471 21.87 2.60 5.10
C LYS A 471 22.20 1.98 3.73
N SER A 472 21.49 0.92 3.32
CA SER A 472 21.88 0.15 2.14
C SER A 472 21.64 0.89 0.81
N LEU A 473 20.72 1.87 0.78
CA LEU A 473 20.45 2.68 -0.39
C LEU A 473 21.01 4.10 -0.22
N ILE A 474 22.09 4.39 -0.95
CA ILE A 474 22.78 5.69 -0.90
C ILE A 474 22.08 6.74 -1.79
N ARG A 475 21.38 6.28 -2.85
CA ARG A 475 20.69 7.17 -3.78
C ARG A 475 19.35 7.63 -3.19
N LYS A 476 19.29 8.88 -2.74
CA LYS A 476 18.07 9.51 -2.16
C LYS A 476 16.86 9.51 -3.11
N GLN A 477 17.08 9.53 -4.43
CA GLN A 477 16.02 9.45 -5.45
C GLN A 477 15.24 8.12 -5.45
N PHE A 478 15.73 7.09 -4.75
CA PHE A 478 14.98 5.85 -4.51
C PHE A 478 13.90 5.99 -3.46
N PHE A 479 13.73 7.17 -2.86
CA PHE A 479 12.76 7.41 -1.80
C PHE A 479 11.73 8.45 -2.23
N PHE A 480 10.46 8.13 -2.03
CA PHE A 480 9.35 9.07 -2.17
C PHE A 480 9.36 10.09 -1.02
N ASP A 481 9.60 9.62 0.21
CA ASP A 481 9.59 10.42 1.44
C ASP A 481 10.69 9.90 2.41
N PRO A 482 10.65 10.15 3.74
CA PRO A 482 11.65 9.60 4.66
C PRO A 482 11.87 8.08 4.60
N HIS A 483 10.84 7.27 4.35
CA HIS A 483 10.91 5.81 4.56
C HIS A 483 10.19 4.95 3.51
N HIS A 484 9.41 5.55 2.59
CA HIS A 484 8.82 4.82 1.47
C HIS A 484 9.75 4.85 0.25
N LEU A 485 10.08 3.67 -0.28
CA LEU A 485 10.80 3.56 -1.55
C LEU A 485 9.87 3.92 -2.72
N THR A 486 10.45 4.50 -3.77
CA THR A 486 9.84 4.56 -5.11
C THR A 486 9.79 3.16 -5.71
N TYR A 487 9.00 2.96 -6.76
CA TYR A 487 8.97 1.69 -7.49
C TYR A 487 10.37 1.23 -7.91
N ASP A 488 11.18 2.15 -8.46
CA ASP A 488 12.56 1.83 -8.87
C ASP A 488 13.46 1.52 -7.68
N GLY A 489 13.27 2.20 -6.54
CA GLY A 489 13.95 1.90 -5.28
C GLY A 489 13.60 0.51 -4.74
N ALA A 490 12.32 0.15 -4.76
CA ALA A 490 11.83 -1.17 -4.35
C ALA A 490 12.33 -2.26 -5.29
N LYS A 491 12.28 -2.03 -6.61
CA LYS A 491 12.82 -2.96 -7.61
C LYS A 491 14.31 -3.19 -7.44
N TYR A 492 15.08 -2.14 -7.13
CA TYR A 492 16.50 -2.28 -6.81
C TYR A 492 16.71 -3.11 -5.53
N PHE A 493 15.94 -2.81 -4.47
CA PHE A 493 16.04 -3.49 -3.17
C PHE A 493 15.54 -4.95 -3.19
N ASN A 494 14.66 -5.32 -4.12
CA ASN A 494 14.18 -6.69 -4.29
C ASN A 494 15.31 -7.71 -4.42
N SER A 495 16.41 -7.38 -5.11
CA SER A 495 17.58 -8.28 -5.23
C SER A 495 18.17 -8.65 -3.87
N THR A 496 18.25 -7.69 -2.95
CA THR A 496 18.70 -7.89 -1.57
C THR A 496 17.69 -8.73 -0.78
N MET A 497 16.39 -8.47 -0.97
CA MET A 497 15.32 -9.26 -0.35
C MET A 497 15.36 -10.72 -0.80
N GLU A 498 15.58 -10.99 -2.08
CA GLU A 498 15.70 -12.35 -2.62
C GLU A 498 16.87 -13.08 -1.98
N GLU A 499 18.05 -12.46 -1.89
CA GLU A 499 19.23 -13.06 -1.26
C GLU A 499 18.95 -13.46 0.19
N ILE A 500 18.36 -12.55 0.97
CA ILE A 500 18.02 -12.80 2.38
C ILE A 500 17.02 -13.94 2.51
N ILE A 501 15.93 -13.89 1.74
CA ILE A 501 14.88 -14.92 1.79
C ILE A 501 15.46 -16.29 1.40
N LEU A 502 16.29 -16.36 0.37
CA LEU A 502 16.92 -17.61 -0.07
C LEU A 502 17.87 -18.17 0.97
N LYS A 503 18.63 -17.31 1.66
CA LYS A 503 19.53 -17.70 2.72
C LYS A 503 18.75 -18.25 3.91
N GLU A 504 17.71 -17.57 4.36
CA GLU A 504 16.89 -18.03 5.48
C GLU A 504 16.17 -19.35 5.15
N LEU A 505 15.56 -19.48 3.97
CA LEU A 505 14.92 -20.74 3.55
C LEU A 505 15.90 -21.93 3.46
N GLN A 506 17.20 -21.69 3.29
CA GLN A 506 18.24 -22.74 3.27
C GLN A 506 18.80 -23.01 4.67
N GLY A 507 19.00 -21.96 5.48
CA GLY A 507 19.60 -22.05 6.81
C GLY A 507 18.78 -22.84 7.82
N HIS A 508 17.45 -22.90 7.65
CA HIS A 508 16.54 -23.63 8.54
C HIS A 508 16.34 -25.11 8.16
N LYS A 509 17.24 -25.70 7.34
CA LYS A 509 17.23 -27.13 6.96
C LYS A 509 18.08 -28.05 7.87
N GLN A 510 18.53 -27.58 9.03
CA GLN A 510 19.32 -28.40 9.96
C GLN A 510 18.51 -28.98 11.10
#